data_AF-A0A383CAM3-F1
#
_entry.id   AF-A0A383CAM3-F1
#
_cell.length_a   1.000
_cell.length_b   1.000
_cell.length_c   1.000
_cell.angle_alpha   90.00
_cell.angle_beta   90.00
_cell.angle_gamma   90.00
#
_symmetry.space_group_name_H-M   'P 1'
#
loop_
_entity.id
_entity.type
_entity.pdbx_description
1 polymer ?
#
loop_
_entity_poly.entity_id
_entity_poly.type
_entity_poly.pdbx_seq_one_letter_code
_entity_poly.pdbx_strand_id
1 'polypeptide(L)'
;DDRMRGAKNGEWWGMNSQRALSNNSYVAQRERPTLGTFIDEWKSLYESKSGERGVFSRYGAQAQAKKTERRDPDHDFGTNPCSEIILRNREFCNLSEVVVREQDTLASLKQKVRLATILGTFQSTLTTFKYISKEWAKNCKEERLLGVSLTGIMDSVMTNGTEPGLEKRLDTLRKVAVATNKELAAELKIPQSASVTCVKPSGTVSNLVNSASGIHARHAEYYVRTVRADKQDPLAKFMIE
;
A
#
# COMPACT_ATOMS: atom_id res chain seq x y z
N ASP A 1 13.49 -4.88 -21.75
CA ASP A 1 14.64 -5.77 -21.44
C ASP A 1 14.10 -7.18 -21.30
N ASP A 2 14.39 -8.02 -22.28
CA ASP A 2 13.90 -9.40 -22.34
C ASP A 2 14.61 -10.32 -21.33
N ARG A 3 15.85 -10.00 -20.94
CA ARG A 3 16.59 -10.76 -19.92
C ARG A 3 15.90 -10.63 -18.57
N MET A 4 15.47 -9.41 -18.21
CA MET A 4 14.71 -9.17 -16.98
C MET A 4 13.31 -9.79 -17.03
N ARG A 5 12.67 -9.83 -18.22
CA ARG A 5 11.38 -10.51 -18.41
C ARG A 5 11.48 -12.00 -18.11
N GLY A 6 12.48 -12.68 -18.67
CA GLY A 6 12.71 -14.12 -18.48
C GLY A 6 13.49 -14.49 -17.21
N ALA A 7 13.82 -13.54 -16.35
CA ALA A 7 14.72 -13.76 -15.21
C ALA A 7 14.17 -14.78 -14.19
N LYS A 8 12.86 -15.01 -14.17
CA LYS A 8 12.22 -15.96 -13.26
C LYS A 8 11.38 -17.01 -13.98
N ASN A 9 11.86 -17.44 -15.14
CA ASN A 9 11.28 -18.54 -15.88
C ASN A 9 12.07 -19.84 -15.61
N GLY A 10 11.42 -20.99 -15.76
CA GLY A 10 12.03 -22.30 -15.52
C GLY A 10 12.44 -22.52 -14.06
N GLU A 11 13.46 -23.33 -13.82
CA GLU A 11 13.93 -23.72 -12.47
C GLU A 11 14.86 -22.67 -11.82
N TRP A 12 14.49 -21.40 -11.93
CA TRP A 12 15.30 -20.30 -11.40
C TRP A 12 15.52 -20.39 -9.89
N TRP A 13 14.61 -21.01 -9.13
CA TRP A 13 14.75 -21.18 -7.68
C TRP A 13 15.94 -22.08 -7.29
N GLY A 14 16.29 -23.06 -8.14
CA GLY A 14 17.42 -23.97 -7.91
C GLY A 14 18.72 -23.39 -8.45
N MET A 15 18.71 -22.88 -9.68
CA MET A 15 19.92 -22.42 -10.37
C MET A 15 20.28 -20.96 -10.08
N ASN A 16 19.32 -20.15 -9.66
CA ASN A 16 19.45 -18.70 -9.45
C ASN A 16 18.64 -18.25 -8.22
N SER A 17 18.81 -18.94 -7.10
CA SER A 17 18.04 -18.73 -5.87
C SER A 17 18.09 -17.29 -5.34
N GLN A 18 19.16 -16.54 -5.63
CA GLN A 18 19.28 -15.12 -5.29
C GLN A 18 18.18 -14.24 -5.92
N ARG A 19 17.54 -14.71 -7.00
CA ARG A 19 16.43 -13.99 -7.65
C ARG A 19 15.16 -13.98 -6.79
N ALA A 20 15.05 -14.84 -5.77
CA ALA A 20 13.93 -14.83 -4.81
C ALA A 20 13.87 -13.56 -3.94
N LEU A 21 14.94 -12.76 -3.91
CA LEU A 21 15.09 -11.61 -3.02
C LEU A 21 14.35 -10.34 -3.48
N SER A 22 13.78 -10.34 -4.68
CA SER A 22 12.97 -9.22 -5.21
C SER A 22 11.74 -9.75 -5.91
N ASN A 23 10.73 -8.90 -6.10
CA ASN A 23 9.69 -9.13 -7.10
C ASN A 23 9.87 -8.12 -8.23
N ASN A 24 9.81 -8.58 -9.48
CA ASN A 24 10.04 -7.77 -10.67
C ASN A 24 8.71 -7.31 -11.26
N SER A 25 8.70 -6.09 -11.80
CA SER A 25 7.54 -5.51 -12.48
C SER A 25 7.95 -4.85 -13.79
N TYR A 26 7.09 -4.99 -14.81
CA TYR A 26 7.13 -4.14 -15.98
C TYR A 26 6.75 -2.71 -15.59
N VAL A 27 7.50 -1.72 -16.07
CA VAL A 27 7.10 -0.32 -15.94
C VAL A 27 6.54 0.20 -17.25
N ALA A 28 5.23 0.43 -17.29
CA ALA A 28 4.55 1.06 -18.40
C ALA A 28 4.77 2.58 -18.37
N GLN A 29 5.39 3.10 -19.44
CA GLN A 29 5.69 4.53 -19.61
C GLN A 29 4.56 5.31 -20.29
N ARG A 30 3.72 4.61 -21.07
CA ARG A 30 2.61 5.20 -21.82
C ARG A 30 1.31 5.07 -21.03
N GLU A 31 0.35 5.95 -21.31
CA GLU A 31 -1.01 5.87 -20.77
C GLU A 31 -1.63 4.49 -20.99
N ARG A 32 -1.47 3.96 -22.20
CA ARG A 32 -1.86 2.60 -22.57
C ARG A 32 -0.68 1.91 -23.23
N PRO A 33 -0.20 0.76 -22.71
CA PRO A 33 0.67 -0.13 -23.46
C PRO A 33 0.03 -0.51 -24.80
N THR A 34 0.84 -0.81 -25.81
CA THR A 34 0.29 -1.41 -27.04
C THR A 34 -0.29 -2.79 -26.70
N LEU A 35 -1.28 -3.23 -27.48
CA LEU A 35 -1.86 -4.56 -27.30
C LEU A 35 -0.78 -5.66 -27.35
N GLY A 36 0.17 -5.55 -28.29
CA GLY A 36 1.32 -6.46 -28.39
C GLY A 36 2.14 -6.52 -27.10
N THR A 37 2.60 -5.37 -26.59
CA THR A 37 3.35 -5.33 -25.33
C THR A 37 2.55 -5.90 -24.17
N PHE A 38 1.26 -5.55 -24.04
CA PHE A 38 0.43 -6.08 -22.97
C PHE A 38 0.30 -7.61 -23.05
N ILE A 39 0.05 -8.16 -24.25
CA ILE A 39 -0.01 -9.60 -24.49
C ILE A 39 1.33 -10.27 -24.13
N ASP A 40 2.47 -9.68 -24.52
CA ASP A 40 3.78 -10.25 -24.21
C ASP A 40 4.04 -10.32 -22.69
N GLU A 41 3.66 -9.27 -21.96
CA GLU A 41 3.79 -9.27 -20.50
C GLU A 41 2.84 -10.24 -19.82
N TRP A 42 1.62 -10.36 -20.34
CA TRP A 42 0.64 -11.33 -19.83
C TRP A 42 1.06 -12.78 -20.10
N LYS A 43 1.58 -13.06 -21.30
CA LYS A 43 2.14 -14.37 -21.65
C LYS A 43 3.32 -14.72 -20.75
N SER A 44 4.23 -13.77 -20.53
CA SER A 44 5.35 -13.98 -19.61
C SER A 44 4.91 -14.33 -18.20
N LEU A 45 3.86 -13.66 -17.68
CA LEU A 45 3.28 -13.96 -16.38
C LEU A 45 2.75 -15.39 -16.30
N TYR A 46 2.05 -15.83 -17.33
CA TYR A 46 1.49 -17.17 -17.43
C TYR A 46 2.59 -18.25 -17.58
N GLU A 47 3.53 -18.05 -18.50
CA GLU A 47 4.59 -19.01 -18.83
C GLU A 47 5.60 -19.17 -17.69
N SER A 48 5.85 -18.13 -16.90
CA SER A 48 6.79 -18.20 -15.78
C SER A 48 6.32 -19.14 -14.66
N LYS A 49 4.99 -19.32 -14.52
CA LYS A 49 4.33 -20.03 -13.40
C LYS A 49 4.74 -19.55 -12.01
N SER A 50 5.34 -18.37 -11.92
CA SER A 50 5.88 -17.80 -10.68
C SER A 50 4.96 -16.75 -10.06
N GLY A 51 3.91 -16.32 -10.77
CA GLY A 51 3.12 -15.15 -10.40
C GLY A 51 3.80 -13.82 -10.74
N GLU A 52 4.94 -13.85 -11.44
CA GLU A 52 5.66 -12.68 -11.93
C GLU A 52 5.71 -12.62 -13.46
N ARG A 53 5.75 -11.42 -14.05
CA ARG A 53 6.03 -10.12 -13.42
C ARG A 53 4.80 -9.25 -13.20
N GLY A 54 4.87 -8.37 -12.20
CA GLY A 54 3.86 -7.34 -11.97
C GLY A 54 3.86 -6.26 -13.06
N VAL A 55 2.88 -5.35 -13.01
CA VAL A 55 2.80 -4.20 -13.91
C VAL A 55 2.62 -2.93 -13.08
N PHE A 56 3.49 -1.94 -13.30
CA PHE A 56 3.40 -0.62 -12.69
C PHE A 56 3.23 0.44 -13.78
N SER A 57 2.20 1.27 -13.68
CA SER A 57 1.97 2.38 -14.61
C SER A 57 2.59 3.66 -14.08
N ARG A 58 3.74 4.05 -14.63
CA ARG A 58 4.35 5.34 -14.28
C ARG A 58 3.50 6.52 -14.74
N TYR A 59 2.95 6.42 -15.95
CA TYR A 59 2.00 7.40 -16.45
C TYR A 59 0.83 7.58 -15.47
N GLY A 60 0.25 6.48 -14.98
CA GLY A 60 -0.84 6.51 -14.00
C GLY A 60 -0.42 7.16 -12.67
N ALA A 61 0.79 6.88 -12.21
CA ALA A 61 1.36 7.51 -11.01
C ALA A 61 1.54 9.03 -11.17
N GLN A 62 2.06 9.48 -12.31
CA GLN A 62 2.21 10.91 -12.63
C GLN A 62 0.85 11.61 -12.78
N ALA A 63 -0.11 10.98 -13.45
CA ALA A 63 -1.48 11.48 -13.58
C ALA A 63 -2.17 11.61 -12.22
N GLN A 64 -1.96 10.64 -11.32
CA GLN A 64 -2.49 10.69 -9.96
C GLN A 64 -1.83 11.79 -9.13
N ALA A 65 -0.51 11.98 -9.23
CA ALA A 65 0.18 13.09 -8.57
C ALA A 65 -0.37 14.45 -9.05
N LYS A 66 -0.52 14.62 -10.37
CA LYS A 66 -1.09 15.82 -11.00
C LYS A 66 -2.50 16.13 -10.48
N LYS A 67 -3.36 15.12 -10.35
CA LYS A 67 -4.75 15.27 -9.87
C LYS A 67 -4.84 15.85 -8.45
N THR A 68 -3.82 15.66 -7.62
CA THR A 68 -3.84 16.14 -6.23
C THR A 68 -3.33 17.57 -6.06
N GLU A 69 -2.68 18.14 -7.08
CA GLU A 69 -2.11 19.50 -7.13
C GLU A 69 -1.14 19.86 -5.98
N ARG A 70 -0.76 18.88 -5.14
CA ARG A 70 0.13 19.05 -3.98
C ARG A 70 1.48 18.36 -4.19
N ARG A 71 1.73 17.82 -5.37
CA ARG A 71 2.91 17.03 -5.69
C ARG A 71 3.37 17.30 -7.11
N ASP A 72 4.68 17.40 -7.30
CA ASP A 72 5.30 17.51 -8.61
C ASP A 72 5.04 16.23 -9.44
N PRO A 73 4.30 16.32 -10.57
CA PRO A 73 4.00 15.16 -11.39
C PRO A 73 5.17 14.72 -12.27
N ASP A 74 6.22 15.51 -12.42
CA ASP A 74 7.33 15.25 -13.35
C ASP A 74 8.41 14.34 -12.75
N HIS A 75 8.26 13.95 -11.48
CA HIS A 75 9.11 12.94 -10.87
C HIS A 75 9.03 11.59 -11.61
N ASP A 76 10.18 10.90 -11.68
CA ASP A 76 10.28 9.53 -12.17
C ASP A 76 9.76 8.56 -11.10
N PHE A 77 8.44 8.53 -10.94
CA PHE A 77 7.80 7.75 -9.89
C PHE A 77 8.06 6.25 -10.06
N GLY A 78 8.35 5.61 -8.92
CA GLY A 78 8.23 4.19 -8.70
C GLY A 78 7.22 3.92 -7.60
N THR A 79 7.41 2.80 -6.90
CA THR A 79 6.55 2.41 -5.79
C THR A 79 7.31 1.57 -4.76
N ASN A 80 6.73 1.42 -3.58
CA ASN A 80 7.23 0.51 -2.56
C ASN A 80 6.93 -0.96 -2.94
N PRO A 81 7.51 -1.96 -2.26
CA PRO A 81 7.36 -3.37 -2.63
C PRO A 81 5.92 -3.90 -2.71
N CYS A 82 4.97 -3.30 -1.98
CA CYS A 82 3.56 -3.70 -1.98
C CYS A 82 2.70 -2.89 -2.98
N SER A 83 3.31 -1.97 -3.73
CA SER A 83 2.71 -1.18 -4.81
C SER A 83 1.56 -0.22 -4.41
N GLU A 84 1.36 0.08 -3.12
CA GLU A 84 0.28 0.94 -2.65
C GLU A 84 0.64 2.43 -2.54
N ILE A 85 1.93 2.77 -2.48
CA ILE A 85 2.40 4.17 -2.43
C ILE A 85 3.19 4.52 -3.67
N ILE A 86 2.81 5.64 -4.29
CA ILE A 86 3.59 6.28 -5.36
C ILE A 86 4.78 7.00 -4.71
N LEU A 87 6.00 6.62 -5.05
CA LEU A 87 7.22 7.17 -4.45
C LEU A 87 8.12 7.75 -5.52
N ARG A 88 8.68 8.95 -5.28
CA ARG A 88 9.84 9.41 -6.03
C ARG A 88 11.09 8.70 -5.52
N ASN A 89 12.21 8.86 -6.21
CA ASN A 89 13.47 8.30 -5.77
C ASN A 89 13.84 8.83 -4.36
N ARG A 90 14.34 7.94 -3.49
CA ARG A 90 14.78 8.27 -2.12
C ARG A 90 13.66 8.88 -1.26
N GLU A 91 12.51 8.22 -1.21
CA GLU A 91 11.34 8.63 -0.42
C GLU A 91 10.78 7.45 0.39
N PHE A 92 10.11 7.73 1.51
CA PHE A 92 9.55 6.72 2.39
C PHE A 92 8.02 6.60 2.30
N CYS A 93 7.57 5.36 2.54
CA CYS A 93 6.19 5.06 2.86
C CYS A 93 5.94 5.34 4.36
N ASN A 94 4.82 6.00 4.68
CA ASN A 94 4.41 6.35 6.04
C ASN A 94 2.93 6.01 6.25
N LEU A 95 2.66 4.89 6.92
CA LEU A 95 1.32 4.30 6.96
C LEU A 95 0.69 4.36 8.35
N SER A 96 -0.62 4.57 8.33
CA SER A 96 -1.52 4.36 9.45
C SER A 96 -2.74 3.60 8.93
N GLU A 97 -3.38 2.80 9.77
CA GLU A 97 -4.44 1.89 9.30
C GLU A 97 -5.71 2.02 10.15
N VAL A 98 -6.83 2.17 9.45
CA VAL A 98 -8.17 2.16 10.02
C VAL A 98 -8.75 0.76 9.90
N VAL A 99 -9.14 0.19 11.03
CA VAL A 99 -9.87 -1.08 11.08
C VAL A 99 -11.35 -0.80 10.85
N VAL A 100 -11.84 -1.21 9.69
CA VAL A 100 -13.26 -1.22 9.35
C VAL A 100 -13.90 -2.46 9.98
N ARG A 101 -15.00 -2.24 10.68
CA ARG A 101 -15.82 -3.28 11.30
C ARG A 101 -17.20 -3.30 10.67
N GLU A 102 -17.88 -4.43 10.79
CA GLU A 102 -19.24 -4.62 10.27
C GLU A 102 -20.21 -3.55 10.81
N GLN A 103 -20.14 -3.28 12.11
CA GLN A 103 -21.00 -2.31 12.82
C GLN A 103 -20.56 -0.85 12.70
N ASP A 104 -19.52 -0.54 11.92
CA ASP A 104 -19.10 0.84 11.75
C ASP A 104 -20.14 1.66 11.00
N THR A 105 -20.35 2.89 11.48
CA THR A 105 -21.16 3.90 10.81
C THR A 105 -20.25 4.87 10.06
N LEU A 106 -20.84 5.71 9.19
CA LEU A 106 -20.07 6.78 8.56
C LEU A 106 -19.42 7.71 9.60
N ALA A 107 -20.07 7.96 10.74
CA ALA A 107 -19.54 8.79 11.81
C ALA A 107 -18.33 8.13 12.49
N SER A 108 -18.41 6.84 12.83
CA SER A 108 -17.27 6.13 13.44
C SER A 108 -16.09 6.01 12.47
N LEU A 109 -16.35 5.76 11.18
CA LEU A 109 -15.30 5.75 10.15
C LEU A 109 -14.62 7.11 10.00
N LYS A 110 -15.37 8.21 9.96
CA LYS A 110 -14.79 9.57 9.94
C LYS A 110 -13.89 9.81 11.15
N GLN A 111 -14.33 9.40 12.35
CA GLN A 111 -13.53 9.55 13.56
C GLN A 111 -12.23 8.73 13.48
N LYS A 112 -12.29 7.47 13.06
CA LYS A 112 -11.13 6.60 12.91
C LYS A 112 -10.14 7.15 11.87
N VAL A 113 -10.65 7.59 10.72
CA VAL A 113 -9.83 8.22 9.67
C VAL A 113 -9.12 9.46 10.21
N ARG A 114 -9.83 10.34 10.91
CA ARG A 114 -9.24 11.52 11.56
C ARG A 114 -8.11 11.12 12.51
N LEU A 115 -8.32 10.13 13.39
CA LEU A 115 -7.28 9.66 14.32
C LEU A 115 -6.06 9.07 13.60
N ALA A 116 -6.29 8.24 12.58
CA ALA A 116 -5.21 7.65 11.78
C ALA A 116 -4.41 8.74 11.04
N THR A 117 -5.08 9.76 10.50
CA THR A 117 -4.42 10.92 9.89
C THR A 117 -3.58 11.70 10.89
N ILE A 118 -4.06 11.93 12.11
CA ILE A 118 -3.28 12.60 13.17
C ILE A 118 -2.01 11.81 13.46
N LEU A 119 -2.11 10.49 13.66
CA LEU A 119 -0.97 9.62 13.88
C LEU A 119 0.03 9.67 12.71
N GLY A 120 -0.46 9.52 11.47
CA GLY A 120 0.37 9.60 10.27
C GLY A 120 1.07 10.96 10.10
N THR A 121 0.41 12.04 10.52
CA THR A 121 0.99 13.40 10.48
C THR A 121 2.11 13.55 11.50
N PHE A 122 1.97 13.02 12.72
CA PHE A 122 3.07 12.99 13.68
C PHE A 122 4.23 12.11 13.18
N GLN A 123 3.93 10.93 12.63
CA GLN A 123 4.95 10.03 12.06
C GLN A 123 5.74 10.71 10.94
N SER A 124 5.10 11.54 10.09
CA SER A 124 5.79 12.25 9.01
C SER A 124 6.82 13.29 9.49
N THR A 125 6.81 13.65 10.78
CA THR A 125 7.83 14.52 11.39
C THR A 125 9.15 13.80 11.66
N LEU A 126 9.13 12.46 11.78
CA LEU A 126 10.26 11.61 12.15
C LEU A 126 11.25 11.43 10.99
N THR A 127 11.98 12.50 10.68
CA THR A 127 12.84 12.61 9.48
C THR A 127 14.34 12.61 9.78
N THR A 128 14.72 12.08 10.94
CA THR A 128 16.12 11.96 11.35
C THR A 128 16.66 10.60 10.95
N PHE A 129 17.40 10.54 9.84
CA PHE A 129 17.97 9.30 9.32
C PHE A 129 19.50 9.34 9.42
N LYS A 130 20.10 8.41 10.18
CA LYS A 130 21.54 8.42 10.49
C LYS A 130 22.41 7.75 9.42
N TYR A 131 21.87 6.79 8.67
CA TYR A 131 22.65 5.85 7.86
C TYR A 131 22.39 5.93 6.35
N ILE A 132 21.64 6.93 5.89
CA ILE A 132 21.29 7.11 4.47
C ILE A 132 21.55 8.56 4.05
N SER A 133 21.55 8.81 2.73
CA SER A 133 21.85 10.15 2.22
C SER A 133 20.85 11.19 2.71
N LYS A 134 21.32 12.44 2.85
CA LYS A 134 20.50 13.58 3.29
C LYS A 134 19.29 13.85 2.39
N GLU A 135 19.32 13.36 1.15
CA GLU A 135 18.25 13.49 0.18
C GLU A 135 16.96 12.81 0.67
N TRP A 136 17.04 11.67 1.36
CA TRP A 136 15.86 11.03 1.95
C TRP A 136 15.18 11.93 2.99
N ALA A 137 15.97 12.52 3.90
CA ALA A 137 15.44 13.44 4.91
C ALA A 137 14.88 14.72 4.30
N LYS A 138 15.54 15.25 3.26
CA LYS A 138 15.02 16.39 2.47
C LYS A 138 13.68 16.03 1.86
N ASN A 139 13.60 14.89 1.18
CA ASN A 139 12.41 14.49 0.45
C ASN A 139 11.20 14.29 1.37
N CYS A 140 11.39 13.57 2.48
CA CYS A 140 10.34 13.38 3.47
C CYS A 140 9.86 14.70 4.11
N LYS A 141 10.76 15.69 4.28
CA LYS A 141 10.40 16.99 4.84
C LYS A 141 9.59 17.84 3.86
N GLU A 142 9.87 17.71 2.57
CA GLU A 142 9.14 18.39 1.49
C GLU A 142 7.75 17.78 1.28
N GLU A 143 7.65 16.45 1.10
CA GLU A 143 6.40 15.81 0.71
C GLU A 143 5.53 15.41 1.90
N ARG A 144 6.11 15.19 3.09
CA ARG A 144 5.44 14.74 4.32
C ARG A 144 4.41 13.63 4.08
N LEU A 145 4.72 12.66 3.20
CA LEU A 145 3.73 11.69 2.72
C LEU A 145 3.00 10.98 3.86
N LEU A 146 1.70 10.75 3.66
CA LEU A 146 0.84 9.90 4.48
C LEU A 146 0.21 8.82 3.60
N GLY A 147 -0.02 7.65 4.18
CA GLY A 147 -0.82 6.57 3.64
C GLY A 147 -1.79 6.08 4.70
N VAL A 148 -2.89 6.80 4.89
CA VAL A 148 -4.03 6.38 5.70
C VAL A 148 -4.78 5.31 4.91
N SER A 149 -4.64 4.06 5.34
CA SER A 149 -5.22 2.87 4.72
C SER A 149 -6.46 2.41 5.47
N LEU A 150 -7.34 1.68 4.78
CA LEU A 150 -8.45 0.94 5.38
C LEU A 150 -8.14 -0.57 5.29
N THR A 151 -8.37 -1.32 6.37
CA THR A 151 -8.40 -2.79 6.38
C THR A 151 -9.75 -3.30 6.87
N GLY A 152 -10.14 -4.51 6.48
CA GLY A 152 -11.50 -5.02 6.73
C GLY A 152 -12.53 -4.48 5.75
N ILE A 153 -12.12 -3.99 4.58
CA ILE A 153 -13.04 -3.34 3.61
C ILE A 153 -14.18 -4.27 3.20
N MET A 154 -13.87 -5.57 3.01
CA MET A 154 -14.86 -6.57 2.58
C MET A 154 -15.75 -7.08 3.71
N ASP A 155 -15.43 -6.78 4.98
CA ASP A 155 -16.22 -7.21 6.15
C ASP A 155 -17.38 -6.23 6.47
N SER A 156 -17.53 -5.12 5.74
CA SER A 156 -18.55 -4.10 6.03
C SER A 156 -19.29 -3.65 4.78
N VAL A 157 -20.63 -3.64 4.85
CA VAL A 157 -21.53 -3.15 3.77
C VAL A 157 -21.27 -1.69 3.41
N MET A 158 -20.70 -0.90 4.35
CA MET A 158 -20.34 0.49 4.13
C MET A 158 -19.22 0.66 3.10
N THR A 159 -18.33 -0.33 2.98
CA THR A 159 -17.07 -0.24 2.23
C THR A 159 -16.87 -1.33 1.18
N ASN A 160 -17.57 -2.46 1.27
CA ASN A 160 -17.39 -3.62 0.37
C ASN A 160 -18.04 -3.44 -1.02
N GLY A 161 -18.86 -2.39 -1.21
CA GLY A 161 -19.51 -2.06 -2.48
C GLY A 161 -20.88 -2.70 -2.70
N THR A 162 -21.46 -3.39 -1.72
CA THR A 162 -22.82 -3.95 -1.85
C THR A 162 -23.91 -2.89 -1.76
N GLU A 163 -23.68 -1.81 -1.01
CA GLU A 163 -24.62 -0.70 -0.90
C GLU A 163 -24.31 0.46 -1.86
N PRO A 164 -25.33 1.09 -2.48
CA PRO A 164 -25.13 2.23 -3.36
C PRO A 164 -24.51 3.42 -2.60
N GLY A 165 -23.82 4.30 -3.33
CA GLY A 165 -23.22 5.51 -2.75
C GLY A 165 -21.82 5.34 -2.13
N LEU A 166 -21.16 4.19 -2.38
CA LEU A 166 -19.79 3.94 -1.91
C LEU A 166 -18.82 5.06 -2.31
N GLU A 167 -18.87 5.53 -3.56
CA GLU A 167 -18.00 6.61 -4.05
C GLU A 167 -18.12 7.88 -3.19
N LYS A 168 -19.36 8.30 -2.88
CA LYS A 168 -19.61 9.48 -2.03
C LYS A 168 -19.10 9.27 -0.60
N ARG A 169 -19.25 8.05 -0.06
CA ARG A 169 -18.72 7.70 1.27
C ARG A 169 -17.20 7.76 1.28
N LEU A 170 -16.52 7.15 0.31
CA LEU A 170 -15.05 7.16 0.20
C LEU A 170 -14.51 8.57 -0.04
N ASP A 171 -15.16 9.38 -0.88
CA ASP A 171 -14.79 10.78 -1.08
C ASP A 171 -14.93 11.59 0.22
N THR A 172 -15.99 11.34 0.99
CA THR A 172 -16.19 11.96 2.30
C THR A 172 -15.08 11.59 3.28
N LEU A 173 -14.69 10.32 3.37
CA LEU A 173 -13.60 9.87 4.24
C LEU A 173 -12.25 10.46 3.80
N ARG A 174 -11.98 10.51 2.48
CA ARG A 174 -10.80 11.15 1.92
C ARG A 174 -10.74 12.64 2.29
N LYS A 175 -11.85 13.37 2.19
CA LYS A 175 -11.95 14.78 2.58
C LYS A 175 -11.63 14.98 4.06
N VAL A 176 -12.12 14.10 4.94
CA VAL A 176 -11.75 14.13 6.37
C VAL A 176 -10.25 13.98 6.55
N ALA A 177 -9.63 12.98 5.92
CA ALA A 177 -8.18 12.78 6.02
C ALA A 177 -7.38 14.00 5.53
N VAL A 178 -7.75 14.57 4.37
CA VAL A 178 -7.06 15.73 3.81
C VAL A 178 -7.24 16.98 4.68
N ALA A 179 -8.46 17.24 5.18
CA ALA A 179 -8.75 18.38 6.04
C ALA A 179 -8.00 18.28 7.38
N THR A 180 -8.06 17.12 8.04
CA THR A 180 -7.35 16.88 9.30
C THR A 180 -5.84 17.05 9.16
N ASN A 181 -5.23 16.55 8.08
CA ASN A 181 -3.81 16.76 7.84
C ASN A 181 -3.49 18.24 7.59
N LYS A 182 -4.33 18.97 6.85
CA LYS A 182 -4.13 20.40 6.58
C LYS A 182 -4.13 21.22 7.87
N GLU A 183 -5.12 21.00 8.74
CA GLU A 183 -5.26 21.67 10.03
C GLU A 183 -4.04 21.39 10.92
N LEU A 184 -3.72 20.11 11.13
CA LEU A 184 -2.62 19.72 12.01
C LEU A 184 -1.25 20.12 11.45
N ALA A 185 -1.03 20.05 10.14
CA ALA A 185 0.23 20.49 9.53
C ALA A 185 0.47 22.00 9.76
N ALA A 186 -0.60 22.81 9.70
CA ALA A 186 -0.52 24.25 9.99
C ALA A 186 -0.16 24.50 11.47
N GLU A 187 -0.78 23.77 12.40
CA GLU A 187 -0.45 23.84 13.83
C GLU A 187 1.01 23.46 14.11
N LEU A 188 1.49 22.40 13.48
CA LEU A 188 2.87 21.91 13.61
C LEU A 188 3.89 22.72 12.81
N LYS A 189 3.44 23.70 12.00
CA LYS A 189 4.29 24.52 11.11
C LYS A 189 5.14 23.67 10.15
N ILE A 190 4.55 22.61 9.60
CA ILE A 190 5.15 21.76 8.57
C ILE A 190 4.36 21.88 7.27
N PRO A 191 4.94 21.53 6.11
CA PRO A 191 4.18 21.44 4.86
C PRO A 191 3.00 20.47 5.01
N GLN A 192 1.88 20.81 4.38
CA GLN A 192 0.79 19.85 4.21
C GLN A 192 1.29 18.67 3.37
N SER A 193 0.86 17.45 3.71
CA SER A 193 1.29 16.25 3.01
C SER A 193 0.89 16.28 1.54
N ALA A 194 1.80 15.89 0.66
CA ALA A 194 1.58 15.83 -0.78
C ALA A 194 0.56 14.73 -1.17
N SER A 195 0.55 13.62 -0.42
CA SER A 195 -0.45 12.55 -0.51
C SER A 195 -0.85 12.09 0.90
N VAL A 196 -2.07 11.58 1.05
CA VAL A 196 -2.67 11.28 2.36
C VAL A 196 -3.24 9.87 2.48
N THR A 197 -3.86 9.35 1.43
CA THR A 197 -4.65 8.10 1.49
C THR A 197 -4.06 7.04 0.57
N CYS A 198 -4.16 5.78 0.96
CA CYS A 198 -3.79 4.63 0.13
C CYS A 198 -4.68 3.43 0.46
N VAL A 199 -4.45 2.29 -0.22
CA VAL A 199 -5.02 0.99 0.18
C VAL A 199 -3.89 -0.02 0.19
N LYS A 200 -3.43 -0.38 1.40
CA LYS A 200 -2.38 -1.36 1.61
C LYS A 200 -2.96 -2.78 1.69
N PRO A 201 -2.28 -3.81 1.15
CA PRO A 201 -2.53 -5.19 1.55
C PRO A 201 -2.08 -5.42 3.01
N SER A 202 -3.02 -5.62 3.93
CA SER A 202 -2.73 -5.73 5.37
C SER A 202 -2.60 -7.18 5.84
N GLY A 203 -1.43 -7.79 5.68
CA GLY A 203 -1.20 -9.18 6.07
C GLY A 203 -1.28 -9.44 7.59
N THR A 204 -0.26 -8.99 8.34
CA THR A 204 -0.15 -9.28 9.78
C THR A 204 -1.15 -8.51 10.63
N VAL A 205 -1.38 -7.23 10.32
CA VAL A 205 -2.25 -6.37 11.14
C VAL A 205 -3.71 -6.81 11.04
N SER A 206 -4.20 -7.19 9.85
CA SER A 206 -5.55 -7.77 9.73
C SER A 206 -5.74 -9.04 10.55
N ASN A 207 -4.71 -9.88 10.68
CA ASN A 207 -4.77 -11.06 11.54
C ASN A 207 -4.90 -10.68 13.02
N LEU A 208 -4.09 -9.71 13.49
CA LEU A 208 -4.13 -9.23 14.87
C LEU A 208 -5.52 -8.71 15.26
N VAL A 209 -6.18 -8.00 14.34
CA VAL A 209 -7.49 -7.42 14.61
C VAL A 209 -8.65 -8.29 14.12
N ASN A 210 -8.37 -9.48 13.57
CA ASN A 210 -9.35 -10.34 12.91
C ASN A 210 -10.25 -9.57 11.92
N SER A 211 -9.67 -9.10 10.82
CA SER A 211 -10.38 -8.50 9.69
C SER A 211 -9.97 -9.17 8.37
N ALA A 212 -10.74 -8.93 7.32
CA ALA A 212 -10.26 -9.07 5.95
C ALA A 212 -9.02 -8.18 5.69
N SER A 213 -8.13 -8.60 4.80
CA SER A 213 -6.83 -7.96 4.55
C SER A 213 -6.92 -6.85 3.51
N GLY A 214 -6.86 -5.59 3.95
CA GLY A 214 -7.02 -4.45 3.04
C GLY A 214 -8.38 -4.53 2.32
N ILE A 215 -8.32 -4.62 0.98
CA ILE A 215 -9.48 -4.80 0.09
C ILE A 215 -9.82 -6.25 -0.26
N HIS A 216 -9.00 -7.23 0.14
CA HIS A 216 -9.25 -8.62 -0.22
C HIS A 216 -10.46 -9.18 0.52
N ALA A 217 -11.19 -10.09 -0.12
CA ALA A 217 -12.19 -10.91 0.56
C ALA A 217 -11.52 -11.87 1.55
N ARG A 218 -12.30 -12.39 2.51
CA ARG A 218 -11.86 -13.55 3.32
C ARG A 218 -11.63 -14.75 2.38
N HIS A 219 -10.67 -15.59 2.73
CA HIS A 219 -10.32 -16.76 1.92
C HIS A 219 -11.52 -17.72 1.75
N ALA A 220 -12.24 -17.96 2.84
CA ALA A 220 -13.47 -18.74 2.90
C ALA A 220 -14.28 -18.28 4.13
N GLU A 221 -15.53 -18.74 4.24
CA GLU A 221 -16.38 -18.54 5.42
C GLU A 221 -15.74 -19.16 6.68
N TYR A 222 -15.25 -20.40 6.54
CA TYR A 222 -14.48 -21.11 7.56
C TYR A 222 -13.19 -21.65 6.96
N TYR A 223 -12.07 -21.46 7.66
CA TYR A 223 -10.78 -22.00 7.25
C TYR A 223 -9.87 -22.19 8.46
N VAL A 224 -8.99 -23.19 8.39
CA VAL A 224 -7.94 -23.41 9.40
C VAL A 224 -6.73 -22.59 9.01
N ARG A 225 -6.21 -21.79 9.95
CA ARG A 225 -4.98 -21.04 9.77
C ARG A 225 -3.87 -21.60 10.65
N THR A 226 -2.87 -22.19 10.02
CA THR A 226 -1.72 -22.75 10.72
C THR A 226 -0.67 -21.66 11.00
N VAL A 227 -0.27 -21.54 12.25
CA VAL A 227 0.89 -20.74 12.67
C VAL A 227 2.00 -21.70 13.08
N ARG A 228 3.21 -21.50 12.56
CA ARG A 228 4.39 -22.27 12.98
C ARG A 228 5.05 -21.55 14.14
N ALA A 229 5.20 -22.24 15.26
CA ALA A 229 5.94 -21.76 16.42
C ALA A 229 7.07 -22.73 16.75
N ASP A 230 8.13 -22.22 17.35
CA ASP A 230 9.22 -23.05 17.86
C ASP A 230 8.71 -23.89 19.05
N LYS A 231 9.10 -25.17 19.15
CA LYS A 231 8.69 -26.04 20.26
C LYS A 231 9.20 -25.58 21.63
N GLN A 232 10.26 -24.76 21.64
CA GLN A 232 10.81 -24.17 22.85
C GLN A 232 10.07 -22.89 23.27
N ASP A 233 9.26 -22.29 22.39
CA ASP A 233 8.50 -21.07 22.67
C ASP A 233 7.49 -21.31 23.83
N PRO A 234 7.47 -20.47 24.88
CA PRO A 234 6.54 -20.63 26.00
C PRO A 234 5.06 -20.64 25.60
N LEU A 235 4.65 -19.86 24.59
CA LEU A 235 3.27 -19.88 24.08
C LEU A 235 2.99 -21.17 23.33
N ALA A 236 3.96 -21.70 22.57
CA ALA A 236 3.79 -22.99 21.90
C ALA A 236 3.60 -24.13 22.90
N LYS A 237 4.38 -24.13 24.00
CA LYS A 237 4.21 -25.12 25.09
C LYS A 237 2.82 -24.99 25.73
N PHE A 238 2.43 -23.78 26.11
CA PHE A 238 1.13 -23.51 26.71
C PHE A 238 -0.07 -23.91 25.81
N MET A 239 0.04 -23.77 24.49
CA MET A 239 -1.04 -24.16 23.57
C MET A 239 -1.12 -25.68 23.29
N ILE A 240 -0.06 -26.43 23.61
CA ILE A 240 0.00 -27.89 23.43
C ILE A 240 -0.48 -28.63 24.68
N GLU A 241 -0.23 -28.08 25.87
CA GLU A 241 -0.70 -28.57 27.17
C GLU A 241 -2.24 -28.49 27.30
#